data_AF-M5S6I6-F1
#
_entry.id   AF-M5S6I6-F1
#
_cell.length_a   1.000
_cell.length_b   1.000
_cell.length_c   1.000
_cell.angle_alpha   90.00
_cell.angle_beta   90.00
_cell.angle_gamma   90.00
#
_symmetry.space_group_name_H-M   'P 1'
#
loop_
_entity.id
_entity.type
_entity.pdbx_description
1 polymer ?
#
loop_
_entity_poly.entity_id
_entity_poly.type
_entity_poly.pdbx_seq_one_letter_code
_entity_poly.pdbx_strand_id
1 'polypeptide(L)'
;MAGIANAREPIQHPVSVALGPKAYRDGDVIQITNVISTSDRLEQGDTVTVTGRVRLDSADDAKLCFYLTQTKGDGLEETDATQEVNVKHGVSDFEVTTTIKHLGVLHLSLYRTTTGKPFGGVYFGTSDQMKSLSDASVRHYLQD
;
A
#
# COMPACT_ATOMS: atom_id res chain seq x y z
N MET A 1 -41.31 14.06 13.76
CA MET A 1 -40.26 14.42 12.79
C MET A 1 -38.93 13.94 13.37
N ALA A 2 -38.39 12.85 12.85
CA ALA A 2 -37.11 12.30 13.31
C ALA A 2 -35.96 13.02 12.58
N GLY A 3 -35.01 13.53 13.35
CA GLY A 3 -33.81 14.19 12.83
C GLY A 3 -32.94 13.19 12.09
N ILE A 4 -32.61 13.53 10.84
CA ILE A 4 -31.54 12.90 10.09
C ILE A 4 -30.21 13.22 10.78
N ALA A 5 -29.59 12.18 11.34
CA ALA A 5 -28.21 12.26 11.79
C ALA A 5 -27.33 12.55 10.56
N ASN A 6 -26.77 13.75 10.49
CA ASN A 6 -25.69 14.06 9.56
C ASN A 6 -24.48 13.23 10.00
N ALA A 7 -24.28 12.06 9.41
CA ALA A 7 -22.97 11.45 9.40
C ALA A 7 -22.05 12.45 8.68
N ARG A 8 -21.17 13.13 9.43
CA ARG A 8 -20.12 13.94 8.82
C ARG A 8 -19.35 13.00 7.88
N GLU A 9 -19.20 13.38 6.62
CA GLU A 9 -18.28 12.68 5.74
C GLU A 9 -16.92 12.59 6.45
N PRO A 10 -16.26 11.42 6.42
CA PRO A 10 -14.95 11.27 7.03
C PRO A 10 -14.04 12.38 6.54
N ILE A 11 -13.41 13.10 7.45
CA ILE A 11 -12.48 14.16 7.07
C ILE A 11 -11.34 13.50 6.30
N GLN A 12 -11.12 13.93 5.07
CA GLN A 12 -10.06 13.42 4.21
C GLN A 12 -8.92 14.44 4.14
N HIS A 13 -7.72 13.99 4.48
CA HIS A 13 -6.51 14.79 4.48
C HIS A 13 -5.55 14.27 3.39
N PRO A 14 -5.16 15.11 2.42
CA PRO A 14 -4.02 14.79 1.57
C PRO A 14 -2.76 14.67 2.43
N VAL A 15 -2.02 13.58 2.27
CA VAL A 15 -0.81 13.30 3.06
C VAL A 15 0.42 13.27 2.15
N SER A 16 1.41 14.10 2.47
CA SER A 16 2.74 14.03 1.86
C SER A 16 3.50 12.83 2.40
N VAL A 17 3.86 11.90 1.50
CA VAL A 17 4.59 10.68 1.87
C VAL A 17 6.02 10.68 1.32
N ALA A 18 6.91 10.04 2.05
CA ALA A 18 8.24 9.65 1.57
C ALA A 18 8.19 8.20 1.10
N LEU A 19 9.01 7.88 0.09
CA LEU A 19 9.25 6.50 -0.33
C LEU A 19 10.41 5.91 0.48
N GLY A 20 10.24 4.68 0.92
CA GLY A 20 11.24 3.88 1.61
C GLY A 20 11.89 2.84 0.70
N PRO A 21 12.40 1.75 1.29
CA PRO A 21 12.95 0.62 0.56
C PRO A 21 11.99 0.11 -0.53
N LYS A 22 12.57 -0.22 -1.69
CA LYS A 22 11.84 -0.74 -2.84
C LYS A 22 12.70 -1.69 -3.66
N ALA A 23 12.06 -2.68 -4.25
CA ALA A 23 12.69 -3.57 -5.22
C ALA A 23 11.65 -3.97 -6.26
N TYR A 24 12.07 -4.00 -7.52
CA TYR A 24 11.25 -4.37 -8.66
C TYR A 24 12.06 -5.23 -9.59
N ARG A 25 11.37 -6.03 -10.40
CA ARG A 25 11.98 -6.65 -11.58
C ARG A 25 12.15 -5.62 -12.67
N ASP A 26 13.01 -5.94 -13.64
CA ASP A 26 13.23 -5.05 -14.77
C ASP A 26 11.92 -4.72 -15.47
N GLY A 27 11.66 -3.42 -15.61
CA GLY A 27 10.46 -2.91 -16.23
C GLY A 27 9.25 -2.73 -15.30
N ASP A 28 9.28 -3.24 -14.07
CA ASP A 28 8.19 -3.01 -13.12
C ASP A 28 8.40 -1.73 -12.32
N VAL A 29 7.34 -0.95 -12.13
CA VAL A 29 7.34 0.25 -11.27
C VAL A 29 5.96 0.46 -10.67
N ILE A 30 5.91 0.78 -9.38
CA ILE A 30 4.74 1.36 -8.73
C ILE A 30 5.02 2.85 -8.47
N GLN A 31 4.19 3.72 -9.01
CA GLN A 31 4.24 5.15 -8.78
C GLN A 31 3.03 5.59 -7.97
N ILE A 32 3.26 6.05 -6.74
CA ILE A 32 2.23 6.68 -5.90
C ILE A 32 2.07 8.13 -6.36
N THR A 33 0.84 8.54 -6.68
CA THR A 33 0.53 9.92 -7.11
C THR A 33 -0.23 10.71 -6.07
N ASN A 34 -1.05 10.04 -5.26
CA ASN A 34 -1.81 10.69 -4.20
C ASN A 34 -2.04 9.73 -3.03
N VAL A 35 -2.04 10.29 -1.82
CA VAL A 35 -2.39 9.59 -0.58
C VAL A 35 -3.38 10.45 0.18
N ILE A 36 -4.53 9.88 0.48
CA ILE A 36 -5.56 10.48 1.31
C ILE A 36 -5.69 9.63 2.56
N SER A 37 -5.83 10.27 3.71
CA SER A 37 -6.04 9.58 4.98
C SER A 37 -7.06 10.31 5.83
N THR A 38 -7.68 9.61 6.78
CA THR A 38 -8.58 10.21 7.77
C THR A 38 -7.87 11.14 8.77
N SER A 39 -6.54 11.09 8.83
CA SER A 39 -5.67 12.04 9.51
C SER A 39 -4.37 12.26 8.74
N ASP A 40 -3.57 13.27 9.11
CA ASP A 40 -2.27 13.55 8.51
C ASP A 40 -1.12 12.68 9.06
N ARG A 41 -1.41 11.71 9.94
CA ARG A 41 -0.40 10.96 10.69
C ARG A 41 -0.03 9.59 10.12
N LEU A 42 -0.96 8.94 9.42
CA LEU A 42 -0.82 7.55 8.96
C LEU A 42 -0.55 6.59 10.15
N GLU A 43 -1.43 6.67 11.16
CA GLU A 43 -1.33 5.92 12.41
C GLU A 43 -2.51 4.95 12.60
N GLN A 44 -2.44 4.12 13.63
CA GLN A 44 -3.49 3.15 13.93
C GLN A 44 -4.87 3.83 14.09
N GLY A 45 -5.85 3.29 13.38
CA GLY A 45 -7.20 3.85 13.27
C GLY A 45 -7.43 4.66 12.00
N ASP A 46 -6.37 5.06 11.29
CA ASP A 46 -6.53 5.78 10.02
C ASP A 46 -6.97 4.86 8.89
N THR A 47 -7.94 5.32 8.10
CA THR A 47 -8.22 4.75 6.77
C THR A 47 -7.45 5.55 5.74
N VAL A 48 -6.62 4.85 4.96
CA VAL A 48 -5.73 5.42 3.95
C VAL A 48 -6.14 4.91 2.58
N THR A 49 -6.30 5.82 1.64
CA THR A 49 -6.52 5.54 0.21
C THR A 49 -5.31 6.03 -0.58
N VAL A 50 -4.80 5.17 -1.45
CA VAL A 50 -3.66 5.46 -2.31
C VAL A 50 -4.09 5.33 -3.75
N THR A 51 -3.78 6.35 -4.56
CA THR A 51 -3.91 6.27 -6.01
C THR A 51 -2.57 6.45 -6.68
N GLY A 52 -2.42 5.81 -7.84
CA GLY A 52 -1.16 5.79 -8.56
C GLY A 52 -1.23 5.08 -9.89
N ARG A 53 -0.05 4.83 -10.44
CA ARG A 53 0.15 4.04 -11.65
C ARG A 53 1.08 2.88 -11.37
N VAL A 54 0.80 1.75 -12.00
CA VAL A 54 1.71 0.63 -12.09
C VAL A 54 2.11 0.43 -13.54
N ARG A 55 3.40 0.18 -13.77
CA ARG A 55 3.88 -0.47 -14.99
C ARG A 55 4.28 -1.88 -14.61
N LEU A 56 3.72 -2.86 -15.32
CA LEU A 56 4.02 -4.28 -15.17
C LEU A 56 4.56 -4.77 -16.52
N ASP A 57 5.86 -5.00 -16.60
CA ASP A 57 6.50 -5.52 -17.82
C ASP A 57 7.04 -6.94 -17.60
N SER A 58 7.22 -7.37 -16.34
CA SER A 58 7.84 -8.66 -16.03
C SER A 58 6.89 -9.86 -16.01
N ALA A 59 5.57 -9.64 -16.13
CA ALA A 59 4.54 -10.67 -16.11
C ALA A 59 3.28 -10.25 -16.89
N ASP A 60 2.48 -11.24 -17.33
CA ASP A 60 1.19 -11.01 -18.00
C ASP A 60 0.14 -10.39 -17.07
N ASP A 61 0.17 -10.80 -15.79
CA ASP A 61 -0.65 -10.24 -14.74
C ASP A 61 -0.03 -10.33 -13.34
N ALA A 62 -0.56 -9.52 -12.44
CA ALA A 62 -0.21 -9.50 -11.05
C ALA A 62 -1.40 -9.02 -10.22
N LYS A 63 -1.33 -9.28 -8.92
CA LYS A 63 -2.16 -8.61 -7.94
C LYS A 63 -1.33 -7.54 -7.24
N LEU A 64 -1.78 -6.30 -7.28
CA LEU A 64 -1.23 -5.20 -6.50
C LEU A 64 -1.97 -5.16 -5.16
N CYS A 65 -1.24 -5.26 -4.06
CA CYS A 65 -1.79 -5.27 -2.71
C CYS A 65 -1.26 -4.08 -1.89
N PHE A 66 -2.12 -3.54 -1.03
CA PHE A 66 -1.82 -2.47 -0.10
C PHE A 66 -1.87 -2.96 1.35
N TYR A 67 -0.70 -3.28 1.89
CA TYR A 67 -0.57 -3.91 3.18
C TYR A 67 0.30 -3.11 4.16
N LEU A 68 0.27 -3.58 5.40
CA LEU A 68 1.04 -3.04 6.51
C LEU A 68 1.95 -4.14 7.07
N THR A 69 3.26 -3.87 7.12
CA THR A 69 4.19 -4.71 7.87
C THR A 69 4.11 -4.32 9.34
N GLN A 70 3.58 -5.21 10.18
CA GLN A 70 3.49 -4.96 11.62
C GLN A 70 4.89 -4.87 12.24
N THR A 71 5.15 -3.82 13.01
CA THR A 71 6.38 -3.67 13.81
C THR A 71 6.20 -4.18 15.24
N LYS A 72 4.94 -4.34 15.67
CA LYS A 72 4.53 -4.95 16.94
C LYS A 72 3.27 -5.78 16.69
N GLY A 73 3.29 -7.05 17.08
CA GLY A 73 2.16 -7.98 16.90
C GLY A 73 2.61 -9.36 16.43
N ASP A 74 1.65 -10.20 16.04
CA ASP A 74 1.87 -11.55 15.50
C ASP A 74 1.96 -11.57 13.96
N GLY A 75 1.73 -10.43 13.31
CA GLY A 75 1.83 -10.29 11.85
C GLY A 75 0.62 -10.80 11.08
N LEU A 76 -0.44 -11.24 11.76
CA LEU A 76 -1.65 -11.75 11.12
C LEU A 76 -2.68 -10.61 10.96
N GLU A 77 -3.28 -10.52 9.78
CA GLU A 77 -4.41 -9.61 9.54
C GLU A 77 -5.34 -10.16 8.45
N GLU A 78 -6.64 -9.90 8.61
CA GLU A 78 -7.64 -10.12 7.56
C GLU A 78 -7.49 -9.04 6.48
N THR A 79 -7.31 -9.50 5.24
CA THR A 79 -7.25 -8.65 4.05
C THR A 79 -8.65 -8.26 3.60
N ASP A 80 -8.88 -6.97 3.38
CA ASP A 80 -10.10 -6.46 2.75
C ASP A 80 -9.95 -6.38 1.23
N ALA A 81 -11.03 -6.61 0.48
CA ALA A 81 -11.00 -6.55 -0.99
C ALA A 81 -10.56 -5.19 -1.55
N THR A 82 -10.73 -4.10 -0.79
CA THR A 82 -10.29 -2.76 -1.17
C THR A 82 -8.77 -2.59 -1.12
N GLN A 83 -8.05 -3.51 -0.47
CA GLN A 83 -6.60 -3.49 -0.36
C GLN A 83 -5.94 -4.07 -1.62
N GLU A 84 -6.70 -4.65 -2.55
CA GLU A 84 -6.17 -5.41 -3.67
C GLU A 84 -6.77 -4.96 -5.00
N VAL A 85 -5.95 -4.96 -6.06
CA VAL A 85 -6.42 -4.81 -7.44
C VAL A 85 -5.61 -5.70 -8.37
N ASN A 86 -6.27 -6.28 -9.38
CA ASN A 86 -5.58 -7.03 -10.43
C ASN A 86 -5.06 -6.07 -11.48
N VAL A 87 -3.81 -6.26 -11.89
CA VAL A 87 -3.13 -5.43 -12.88
C VAL A 87 -2.62 -6.33 -14.00
N LYS A 88 -2.69 -5.83 -15.24
CA LYS A 88 -2.24 -6.54 -16.44
C LYS A 88 -0.95 -5.93 -16.97
N HIS A 89 -0.25 -6.69 -17.80
CA HIS A 89 0.94 -6.22 -18.49
C HIS A 89 0.72 -4.86 -19.16
N GLY A 90 1.71 -3.98 -19.07
CA GLY A 90 1.64 -2.58 -19.50
C GLY A 90 1.40 -1.62 -18.34
N VAL A 91 0.78 -0.47 -18.64
CA VAL A 91 0.55 0.60 -17.66
C VAL A 91 -0.92 0.66 -17.28
N SER A 92 -1.20 0.66 -15.97
CA SER A 92 -2.55 0.75 -15.41
C SER A 92 -2.58 1.76 -14.25
N ASP A 93 -3.66 2.52 -14.13
CA ASP A 93 -3.95 3.27 -12.90
C ASP A 93 -4.50 2.32 -11.82
N PHE A 94 -4.30 2.67 -10.55
CA PHE A 94 -4.86 1.94 -9.42
C PHE A 94 -5.41 2.87 -8.33
N GLU A 95 -6.36 2.34 -7.57
CA GLU A 95 -6.82 2.87 -6.30
C GLU A 95 -6.99 1.72 -5.31
N VAL A 96 -6.39 1.85 -4.13
CA VAL A 96 -6.44 0.85 -3.06
C VAL A 96 -6.61 1.54 -1.73
N THR A 97 -7.36 0.92 -0.82
CA THR A 97 -7.68 1.46 0.50
C THR A 97 -7.45 0.42 1.58
N THR A 98 -6.80 0.83 2.66
CA THR A 98 -6.59 0.02 3.87
C THR A 98 -6.90 0.82 5.12
N THR A 99 -7.22 0.14 6.22
CA THR A 99 -7.28 0.76 7.56
C THR A 99 -6.10 0.28 8.36
N ILE A 100 -5.36 1.20 8.98
CA ILE A 100 -4.19 0.88 9.79
C ILE A 100 -4.69 0.26 11.10
N LYS A 101 -4.74 -1.06 11.19
CA LYS A 101 -5.20 -1.77 12.40
C LYS A 101 -4.10 -1.90 13.46
N HIS A 102 -2.84 -1.81 13.06
CA HIS A 102 -1.67 -2.04 13.91
C HIS A 102 -0.55 -1.04 13.64
N LEU A 103 0.35 -0.88 14.62
CA LEU A 103 1.59 -0.14 14.43
C LEU A 103 2.49 -0.85 13.42
N GLY A 104 2.80 -0.18 12.33
CA GLY A 104 3.60 -0.76 11.28
C GLY A 104 3.95 0.23 10.18
N VAL A 105 4.37 -0.32 9.06
CA VAL A 105 4.77 0.47 7.89
C VAL A 105 4.01 0.01 6.66
N LEU A 106 3.42 0.98 5.96
CA LEU A 106 2.65 0.79 4.76
C LEU A 106 3.55 0.41 3.57
N HIS A 107 3.05 -0.48 2.72
CA HIS A 107 3.71 -0.82 1.47
C HIS A 107 2.71 -1.24 0.40
N LEU A 108 3.13 -1.04 -0.85
CA LEU A 108 2.49 -1.59 -2.03
C LEU A 108 3.38 -2.70 -2.59
N SER A 109 2.79 -3.85 -2.90
CA SER A 109 3.52 -5.01 -3.42
C SER A 109 2.76 -5.74 -4.52
N LEU A 110 3.52 -6.26 -5.49
CA LEU A 110 3.05 -7.09 -6.58
C LEU A 110 3.16 -8.56 -6.19
N TYR A 111 2.08 -9.30 -6.36
CA TYR A 111 1.98 -10.73 -6.10
C TYR A 111 1.65 -11.49 -7.37
N ARG A 112 2.31 -12.64 -7.56
CA ARG A 112 1.96 -13.57 -8.64
C ARG A 112 0.57 -14.13 -8.37
N THR A 113 -0.33 -14.02 -9.34
CA THR A 113 -1.69 -14.56 -9.27
C THR A 113 -1.70 -16.08 -9.11
N THR A 114 -0.69 -16.77 -9.64
CA THR A 114 -0.58 -18.23 -9.62
C THR A 114 -0.01 -18.82 -8.34
N THR A 115 0.95 -18.13 -7.68
CA THR A 115 1.65 -18.67 -6.51
C THR A 115 1.39 -17.90 -5.22
N GLY A 116 0.81 -16.70 -5.29
CA GLY A 116 0.67 -15.80 -4.16
C GLY A 116 2.01 -15.32 -3.58
N LYS A 117 3.13 -15.50 -4.29
CA LYS A 117 4.44 -14.98 -3.87
C LYS A 117 4.60 -13.52 -4.31
N PRO A 118 5.15 -12.64 -3.45
CA PRO A 118 5.44 -11.27 -3.83
C PRO A 118 6.68 -11.22 -4.72
N PHE A 119 6.70 -10.33 -5.71
CA PHE A 119 7.81 -10.20 -6.66
C PHE A 119 8.28 -8.76 -6.93
N GLY A 120 7.73 -7.79 -6.20
CA GLY A 120 8.13 -6.39 -6.27
C GLY A 120 7.34 -5.56 -5.28
N GLY A 121 7.86 -4.41 -4.87
CA GLY A 121 7.15 -3.54 -3.95
C GLY A 121 7.93 -2.31 -3.50
N VAL A 122 7.22 -1.44 -2.80
CA VAL A 122 7.75 -0.20 -2.21
C VAL A 122 7.05 0.10 -0.88
N TYR A 123 7.86 0.41 0.12
CA TYR A 123 7.39 0.98 1.37
C TYR A 123 7.18 2.49 1.24
N PHE A 124 6.19 3.01 1.95
CA PHE A 124 5.95 4.45 2.01
C PHE A 124 5.32 4.84 3.36
N GLY A 125 5.38 6.13 3.69
CA GLY A 125 4.82 6.67 4.93
C GLY A 125 5.31 8.08 5.19
N THR A 126 5.25 8.53 6.44
CA THR A 126 5.86 9.79 6.83
C THR A 126 7.38 9.74 6.68
N SER A 127 8.03 10.90 6.58
CA SER A 127 9.49 10.96 6.44
C SER A 127 10.21 10.27 7.61
N ASP A 128 9.67 10.35 8.82
CA ASP A 128 10.30 9.74 10.01
C ASP A 128 10.09 8.22 10.05
N GLN A 129 8.92 7.72 9.62
CA GLN A 129 8.71 6.28 9.41
C GLN A 129 9.65 5.69 8.36
N MET A 130 9.92 6.42 7.26
CA MET A 130 10.83 5.91 6.23
C MET A 130 12.29 5.93 6.65
N LYS A 131 12.71 6.91 7.47
CA LYS A 131 14.05 6.93 8.06
C LYS A 131 14.28 5.73 8.98
N SER A 132 13.28 5.32 9.77
CA SER A 132 13.43 4.16 10.65
C SER A 132 13.48 2.82 9.89
N LEU A 133 13.01 2.80 8.64
CA LEU A 133 12.99 1.62 7.77
C LEU A 133 14.13 1.60 6.73
N SER A 134 15.02 2.60 6.69
CA SER A 134 15.98 2.76 5.57
C SER A 134 16.86 1.55 5.32
N ASP A 135 17.15 0.77 6.37
CA ASP A 135 18.04 -0.39 6.32
C ASP A 135 17.29 -1.72 6.13
N ALA A 136 15.95 -1.69 6.01
CA ALA A 136 15.16 -2.90 5.83
C ALA A 136 15.41 -3.53 4.45
N SER A 137 15.64 -4.85 4.44
CA SER A 137 15.91 -5.59 3.22
C SER A 137 14.62 -5.95 2.48
N VAL A 138 14.51 -5.49 1.24
CA VAL A 138 13.44 -5.82 0.29
C VAL A 138 13.83 -6.90 -0.71
N ARG A 139 14.95 -7.61 -0.47
CA ARG A 139 15.46 -8.65 -1.38
C ARG A 139 14.54 -9.85 -1.52
N HIS A 140 13.66 -10.08 -0.55
CA HIS A 140 12.68 -11.17 -0.60
C HIS A 140 11.73 -11.05 -1.80
N TYR A 141 11.50 -9.83 -2.33
CA TYR A 141 10.76 -9.64 -3.58
C TYR A 141 11.46 -10.22 -4.81
N LEU A 142 12.76 -10.45 -4.77
CA LEU A 142 13.51 -10.92 -5.94
C LEU A 142 13.91 -12.39 -5.82
N GLN A 143 13.32 -13.11 -4.88
CA GLN A 143 13.50 -14.55 -4.70
C GLN A 143 12.38 -15.30 -5.44
N ASP A 144 12.71 -16.33 -6.22
CA ASP A 144 11.74 -17.13 -6.97
C ASP A 144 11.02 -18.21 -6.13
#